data_AF-A0A1R1X012-F1
#
_entry.id   AF-A0A1R1X012-F1
#
_cell.length_a   1.000
_cell.length_b   1.000
_cell.length_c   1.000
_cell.angle_alpha   90.00
_cell.angle_beta   90.00
_cell.angle_gamma   90.00
#
_symmetry.space_group_name_H-M   'P 1'
#
loop_
_entity.id
_entity.type
_entity.pdbx_description
1 polymer ?
#
loop_
_entity_poly.entity_id
_entity_poly.type
_entity_poly.pdbx_seq_one_letter_code
_entity_poly.pdbx_strand_id
1 'polypeptide(L)'
;MEILTDNVKDTGYLMLINAKELLTILYSLKLRRADGCSSLVNLDNTTILSYIKKLEETTFPKLSGISERIWSHFLKTNTSCDVTYVPSDINPADSLPR
;
A
#
# COMPACT_ATOMS: atom_id res chain seq x y z
N MET A 1 4.39 36.41 0.06
CA MET A 1 4.05 35.37 1.05
C MET A 1 3.17 34.35 0.33
N GLU A 2 3.77 33.52 -0.53
CA GLU A 2 3.06 32.74 -1.55
C GLU A 2 3.76 31.38 -1.75
N ILE A 3 4.19 30.74 -0.66
CA ILE A 3 4.96 29.47 -0.68
C ILE A 3 4.18 28.33 0.03
N LEU A 4 3.02 28.63 0.64
CA LEU A 4 2.29 27.66 1.47
C LEU A 4 1.19 26.89 0.73
N THR A 5 0.76 27.33 -0.46
CA THR A 5 -0.36 26.71 -1.18
C THR A 5 0.04 25.51 -2.02
N ASP A 6 1.28 25.45 -2.51
CA ASP A 6 1.73 24.34 -3.36
C ASP A 6 2.06 23.08 -2.55
N ASN A 7 2.68 23.24 -1.37
CA ASN A 7 2.99 22.13 -0.46
C ASN A 7 1.76 21.36 0.04
N VAL A 8 0.60 22.03 0.19
CA VAL A 8 -0.65 21.40 0.66
C VAL A 8 -1.27 20.56 -0.46
N LYS A 9 -1.18 20.99 -1.73
CA LYS A 9 -1.67 20.24 -2.89
C LYS A 9 -0.85 18.97 -3.12
N ASP A 10 0.46 19.07 -3.01
CA ASP A 10 1.36 17.93 -3.17
C ASP A 10 1.14 16.87 -2.07
N THR A 11 0.91 17.32 -0.83
CA THR A 11 0.58 16.43 0.29
C THR A 11 -0.74 15.69 0.05
N GLY A 12 -1.76 16.38 -0.46
CA GLY A 12 -3.06 15.78 -0.78
C GLY A 12 -2.97 14.75 -1.93
N TYR A 13 -2.15 15.05 -2.94
CA TYR A 13 -1.93 14.16 -4.08
C TYR A 13 -1.15 12.89 -3.70
N LEU A 14 -0.07 13.03 -2.92
CA LEU A 14 0.69 11.90 -2.37
C LEU A 14 -0.18 11.01 -1.48
N MET A 15 -1.02 11.61 -0.62
CA MET A 15 -1.97 10.85 0.19
C MET A 15 -2.94 10.04 -0.69
N LEU A 16 -3.40 10.59 -1.81
CA LEU A 16 -4.30 9.89 -2.73
C LEU A 16 -3.61 8.70 -3.42
N ILE A 17 -2.37 8.87 -3.89
CA ILE A 17 -1.57 7.80 -4.50
C ILE A 17 -1.36 6.67 -3.49
N ASN A 18 -0.87 7.00 -2.30
CA ASN A 18 -0.60 6.02 -1.26
C ASN A 18 -1.87 5.25 -0.84
N ALA A 19 -3.01 5.96 -0.75
CA ALA A 19 -4.28 5.33 -0.43
C ALA A 19 -4.74 4.36 -1.53
N LYS A 20 -4.54 4.71 -2.81
CA LYS A 20 -4.90 3.84 -3.94
C LYS A 20 -4.06 2.57 -3.93
N GLU A 21 -2.75 2.68 -3.74
CA GLU A 21 -1.86 1.52 -3.68
C GLU A 21 -2.21 0.58 -2.52
N LEU A 22 -2.43 1.11 -1.31
CA LEU A 22 -2.86 0.32 -0.16
C LEU A 22 -4.21 -0.39 -0.42
N LEU A 23 -5.16 0.30 -1.04
CA LEU A 23 -6.45 -0.31 -1.40
C LEU A 23 -6.27 -1.42 -2.44
N THR A 24 -5.42 -1.23 -3.45
CA THR A 24 -5.10 -2.26 -4.45
C THR A 24 -4.59 -3.53 -3.77
N ILE A 25 -3.68 -3.41 -2.81
CA ILE A 25 -3.17 -4.55 -2.04
C ILE A 25 -4.31 -5.24 -1.29
N LEU A 26 -5.10 -4.48 -0.53
CA LEU A 26 -6.22 -5.03 0.25
C LEU A 26 -7.22 -5.78 -0.63
N TYR A 27 -7.56 -5.24 -1.80
CA TYR A 27 -8.49 -5.89 -2.72
C TYR A 27 -7.88 -7.11 -3.40
N SER A 28 -6.62 -7.05 -3.82
CA SER A 28 -5.91 -8.22 -4.37
C SER A 28 -5.87 -9.38 -3.39
N LEU A 29 -5.64 -9.11 -2.11
CA LEU A 29 -5.66 -10.13 -1.05
C LEU A 29 -7.05 -10.75 -0.89
N LYS A 30 -8.11 -9.92 -0.84
CA LYS A 30 -9.49 -10.40 -0.75
C LYS A 30 -9.93 -11.21 -1.96
N LEU A 31 -9.48 -10.84 -3.16
CA LEU A 31 -9.78 -11.55 -4.39
C LEU A 31 -9.12 -12.93 -4.41
N ARG A 32 -7.92 -13.06 -3.84
CA ARG A 32 -7.10 -14.25 -4.01
C ARG A 32 -7.64 -15.51 -3.31
N ARG A 33 -8.67 -15.44 -2.45
CA ARG A 33 -9.17 -16.57 -1.61
C ARG A 33 -8.03 -17.45 -1.06
N ALA A 34 -6.91 -16.81 -0.70
CA ALA A 34 -5.64 -17.47 -0.41
C ALA A 34 -5.52 -17.79 1.09
N ASP A 35 -6.60 -18.30 1.67
CA ASP A 35 -6.66 -18.66 3.09
C ASP A 35 -5.59 -19.72 3.37
N GLY A 36 -4.73 -19.47 4.36
CA GLY A 36 -3.63 -20.37 4.73
C GLY A 36 -2.46 -20.45 3.73
N CYS A 37 -2.44 -19.66 2.66
CA CYS A 37 -1.30 -19.60 1.73
C CYS A 37 -0.36 -18.43 2.07
N SER A 38 0.91 -18.52 1.66
CA SER A 38 1.80 -17.36 1.64
C SER A 38 1.56 -16.54 0.37
N SER A 39 1.48 -15.21 0.51
CA SER A 39 1.39 -14.29 -0.63
C SER A 39 2.59 -13.35 -0.65
N LEU A 40 3.23 -13.25 -1.82
CA LEU A 40 4.26 -12.24 -2.07
C LEU A 40 3.60 -11.05 -2.78
N VAL A 41 3.76 -9.85 -2.22
CA VAL A 41 3.32 -8.59 -2.81
C VAL A 41 4.55 -7.79 -3.24
N ASN A 42 4.66 -7.56 -4.54
CA ASN A 42 5.70 -6.71 -5.12
C ASN A 42 5.20 -5.26 -5.15
N LEU A 43 5.99 -4.34 -4.60
CA LEU A 43 5.68 -2.91 -4.54
C LEU A 43 6.84 -2.09 -5.10
N ASP A 44 6.53 -1.03 -5.81
CA ASP A 44 7.49 -0.03 -6.26
C ASP A 44 7.49 1.25 -5.41
N ASN A 45 6.62 1.31 -4.41
CA ASN A 45 6.51 2.42 -3.45
C ASN A 45 7.05 2.03 -2.07
N THR A 46 8.19 2.61 -1.70
CA THR A 46 8.87 2.36 -0.41
C THR A 46 8.09 2.86 0.80
N THR A 47 7.24 3.88 0.64
CA THR A 47 6.38 4.39 1.71
C THR A 47 5.32 3.36 2.09
N ILE A 48 4.67 2.75 1.10
CA ILE A 48 3.69 1.69 1.33
C ILE A 48 4.35 0.45 1.93
N LEU A 49 5.55 0.11 1.46
CA LEU A 49 6.34 -0.96 2.03
C LEU A 49 6.58 -0.76 3.54
N SER A 50 6.94 0.46 3.98
CA SER A 50 7.14 0.78 5.40
C SER A 50 5.84 0.63 6.18
N TYR A 51 4.73 1.16 5.67
CA TYR A 51 3.43 1.08 6.33
C TYR A 51 2.96 -0.35 6.56
N ILE A 52 3.16 -1.25 5.60
CA ILE A 52 2.74 -2.65 5.76
C ILE A 52 3.70 -3.41 6.67
N LYS A 53 5.03 -3.24 6.52
CA LYS A 53 6.01 -4.00 7.28
C LYS A 53 6.04 -3.66 8.76
N LYS A 54 5.90 -2.37 9.08
CA LYS A 54 6.11 -1.89 10.45
C LYS A 54 4.82 -1.52 11.16
N LEU A 55 3.69 -1.48 10.45
CA LEU A 55 2.47 -0.84 10.94
C LEU A 55 2.77 0.55 11.53
N GLU A 56 3.67 1.29 10.85
CA GLU A 56 4.02 2.62 11.31
C GLU A 56 2.77 3.49 11.30
N GLU A 57 2.46 4.08 12.45
CA GLU A 57 1.42 5.09 12.53
C GLU A 57 1.76 6.23 11.57
N THR A 58 0.83 6.50 10.67
CA THR A 58 0.96 7.59 9.72
C THR A 58 0.24 8.81 10.27
N THR A 59 0.77 10.01 10.02
CA THR A 59 0.08 11.27 10.33
C THR A 59 -1.27 11.42 9.60
N PHE A 60 -1.56 10.54 8.64
CA PHE A 60 -2.83 10.45 7.91
C PHE A 60 -3.66 9.27 8.43
N PRO A 61 -4.73 9.51 9.23
CA PRO A 61 -5.57 8.46 9.79
C PRO A 61 -6.16 7.50 8.74
N LYS A 62 -6.41 8.01 7.53
CA LYS A 62 -6.95 7.23 6.42
C LYS A 62 -5.98 6.15 5.93
N LEU A 63 -4.68 6.43 5.90
CA LEU A 63 -3.67 5.45 5.48
C LEU A 63 -3.48 4.39 6.56
N SER A 64 -3.43 4.80 7.84
CA SER A 64 -3.37 3.87 8.99
C SER A 64 -4.54 2.90 8.96
N GLY A 65 -5.76 3.41 8.81
CA GLY A 65 -6.95 2.57 8.79
C GLY A 65 -7.00 1.58 7.61
N ILE A 66 -6.32 1.86 6.47
CA ILE A 66 -6.21 0.88 5.38
C ILE A 66 -5.14 -0.17 5.72
N SER A 67 -3.97 0.26 6.22
CA SER A 67 -2.90 -0.65 6.65
C SER A 67 -3.36 -1.63 7.75
N GLU A 68 -4.09 -1.14 8.74
CA GLU A 68 -4.70 -1.98 9.80
C GLU A 68 -5.66 -3.02 9.25
N ARG A 69 -6.45 -2.66 8.22
CA ARG A 69 -7.37 -3.60 7.54
C ARG A 69 -6.62 -4.67 6.75
N ILE A 70 -5.49 -4.32 6.13
CA ILE A 70 -4.60 -5.28 5.47
C ILE A 70 -4.07 -6.27 6.51
N TRP A 71 -3.56 -5.76 7.64
CA TRP A 71 -3.00 -6.60 8.69
C TRP A 71 -4.04 -7.51 9.34
N SER A 72 -5.22 -6.95 9.62
CA SER A 72 -6.36 -7.71 10.15
C SER A 72 -6.80 -8.81 9.19
N HIS A 73 -6.68 -8.59 7.87
CA HIS A 73 -6.97 -9.62 6.88
C HIS A 73 -5.96 -10.78 7.00
N PHE A 74 -4.66 -10.50 7.07
CA PHE A 74 -3.62 -11.53 7.25
C PHE A 74 -3.82 -12.37 8.52
N LEU A 75 -4.10 -11.71 9.64
CA LEU A 75 -4.38 -12.39 10.91
C LEU A 75 -5.62 -13.27 10.81
N LYS A 76 -6.68 -12.78 10.16
CA LYS A 76 -7.95 -13.51 10.04
C LYS A 76 -7.84 -14.74 9.12
N THR A 77 -7.08 -14.65 8.04
CA THR A 77 -6.96 -15.72 7.04
C THR A 77 -5.79 -16.66 7.30
N ASN A 78 -4.99 -16.40 8.35
CA ASN A 78 -3.73 -17.08 8.62
C ASN A 78 -2.80 -17.10 7.39
N THR A 79 -2.84 -16.02 6.60
CA THR A 79 -2.04 -15.84 5.39
C THR A 79 -0.79 -15.07 5.78
N SER A 80 0.40 -15.64 5.57
CA SER A 80 1.63 -14.86 5.66
C SER A 80 1.76 -13.99 4.40
N CYS A 81 2.04 -12.70 4.57
CA CYS A 81 2.29 -11.81 3.46
C CYS A 81 3.72 -11.30 3.52
N ASP A 82 4.52 -11.72 2.55
CA ASP A 82 5.81 -11.10 2.31
C ASP A 82 5.62 -9.93 1.36
N VAL A 83 6.27 -8.81 1.68
CA VAL A 83 6.24 -7.61 0.85
C VAL A 83 7.67 -7.27 0.47
N THR A 84 7.91 -7.13 -0.83
CA THR A 84 9.23 -6.81 -1.38
C THR A 84 9.17 -5.59 -2.28
N TYR A 85 10.27 -4.84 -2.28
CA TYR A 85 10.45 -3.75 -3.23
C TYR A 85 10.85 -4.30 -4.59
N VAL A 86 10.23 -3.79 -5.64
CA VAL A 86 10.54 -4.04 -7.05
C VAL A 86 10.52 -2.69 -7.77
N PRO A 87 11.64 -2.26 -8.39
CA PRO A 87 11.67 -1.03 -9.19
C PRO A 87 10.56 -0.99 -10.26
N SER A 88 9.95 0.19 -10.48
CA SER A 88 8.80 0.35 -11.39
C SER A 88 9.09 -0.10 -12.83
N ASP A 89 10.35 0.01 -13.30
CA ASP A 89 10.79 -0.41 -14.63
C ASP A 89 10.72 -1.92 -14.86
N ILE A 90 10.73 -2.72 -13.78
CA ILE A 90 10.59 -4.17 -13.82
C ILE A 90 9.33 -4.67 -13.09
N ASN A 91 8.48 -3.75 -12.61
CA ASN A 91 7.23 -4.10 -11.96
C ASN A 91 6.20 -4.54 -13.02
N PRO A 92 5.80 -5.82 -13.06
CA PRO A 92 4.86 -6.29 -14.08
C PRO A 92 3.49 -5.62 -13.97
N ALA A 93 3.13 -5.05 -12.81
CA ALA A 93 1.89 -4.30 -12.65
C ALA A 93 1.88 -2.99 -13.46
N ASP A 94 3.05 -2.43 -13.77
CA ASP A 94 3.22 -1.20 -14.54
C ASP A 94 3.37 -1.44 -16.06
N SER A 95 3.35 -2.71 -16.50
CA SER A 95 3.47 -3.09 -17.91
C SER A 95 2.23 -2.77 -18.76
N LEU A 96 1.12 -2.38 -18.13
CA LEU A 96 -0.10 -1.98 -18.81
C LEU A 96 -0.03 -0.48 -19.19
N PRO A 97 -0.39 -0.10 -20.43
CA PRO A 97 -0.43 1.31 -20.81
C PRO A 97 -1.42 2.06 -19.91
N ARG A 98 -0.96 3.19 -19.34
CA ARG A 98 -1.77 4.07 -18.49
C ARG A 98 -2.83 4.81 -19.28
#